data_AF-A0A8S3WKB4-F1
#
_entry.id   AF-A0A8S3WKB4-F1
#
_cell.length_a   1.000
_cell.length_b   1.000
_cell.length_c   1.000
_cell.angle_alpha   90.00
_cell.angle_beta   90.00
_cell.angle_gamma   90.00
#
_symmetry.space_group_name_H-M   'P 1'
#
loop_
_entity.id
_entity.type
_entity.pdbx_description
1 polymer ?
#
loop_
_entity_poly.entity_id
_entity_poly.type
_entity_poly.pdbx_seq_one_letter_code
_entity_poly.pdbx_strand_id
1 'polypeptide(L)'
;MGDFNAQHSMWGSSKSDHYGARMLDILDDNNLCLLNYGCSTRRTRPHEGISAPDLTLCSPSLAPTLNWWPLSSSYGSDHFPLIISFPQKIGEKMYKAPPRLKYKLNDANWSLYRDKVQQNLSTIPPLNDNNNHLCAEAFTQALLQAAEEVFPIKNNSGNGYIPSPPWWDKQFETRNTDQRIRTPESRAQEHQEQRVERLQQTMRTRAAREQNIATARLEERQRQRASRSLSRASFVRLAFEYAPDINYSAHSKIAIGTMDKVCQYYQALKFQIETPRMCCASVKVVLLPLPTPPEPLLSLLASDSDDSKLFLRKIRKFNSWFLMTSFGATKICDLAYDGRNFETTFKIQGQVYHQIGSLMPMLDNDPKFLQIYFMGNCEERVTTRCQYNFIEQAEERATVIMLEKNLEDHNELIRLIKRVSPRLQNDNYQVFIKAEKVYSH
;
A
#
# COMPACT_ATOMS: atom_id res chain seq x y z
N MET A 1 -4.68 -9.15 9.62
CA MET A 1 -5.34 -9.89 8.52
C MET A 1 -4.27 -10.73 7.85
N GLY A 2 -4.54 -12.00 7.60
CA GLY A 2 -3.62 -12.89 6.90
C GLY A 2 -4.26 -14.23 6.60
N ASP A 3 -3.61 -15.03 5.76
CA ASP A 3 -3.95 -16.44 5.53
C ASP A 3 -3.28 -17.29 6.62
N PHE A 4 -4.09 -17.91 7.47
CA PHE A 4 -3.62 -18.74 8.58
C PHE A 4 -3.69 -20.23 8.25
N ASN A 5 -4.30 -20.61 7.12
CA ASN A 5 -4.59 -22.00 6.77
C ASN A 5 -5.23 -22.82 7.91
N ALA A 6 -5.96 -22.15 8.79
CA ALA A 6 -6.63 -22.74 9.95
C ALA A 6 -8.14 -22.80 9.71
N GLN A 7 -8.75 -23.97 9.86
CA GLN A 7 -10.18 -24.14 9.61
C GLN A 7 -10.93 -24.22 10.94
N HIS A 8 -11.95 -23.38 11.12
CA HIS A 8 -12.86 -23.47 12.25
C HIS A 8 -14.24 -22.92 11.90
N SER A 9 -15.28 -23.55 12.45
CA SER A 9 -16.68 -23.11 12.27
C SER A 9 -16.91 -21.67 12.71
N MET A 10 -16.21 -21.21 13.74
CA MET A 10 -16.35 -19.85 14.29
C MET A 10 -16.08 -18.73 13.26
N TRP A 11 -15.19 -18.94 12.29
CA TRP A 11 -14.90 -17.95 11.24
C TRP A 11 -15.45 -18.32 9.86
N GLY A 12 -16.33 -19.32 9.78
CA GLY A 12 -17.06 -19.64 8.55
C GLY A 12 -16.54 -20.85 7.77
N SER A 13 -15.62 -21.64 8.32
CA SER A 13 -15.26 -22.94 7.72
C SER A 13 -16.27 -24.02 8.07
N SER A 14 -16.54 -24.91 7.12
CA SER A 14 -17.42 -26.08 7.28
C SER A 14 -16.85 -27.18 8.19
N LYS A 15 -15.55 -27.12 8.48
CA LYS A 15 -14.82 -28.07 9.32
C LYS A 15 -13.95 -27.31 10.30
N SER A 16 -13.76 -27.89 11.48
CA SER A 16 -12.78 -27.44 12.45
C SER A 16 -11.61 -28.41 12.47
N ASP A 17 -10.40 -27.90 12.24
CA ASP A 17 -9.16 -28.67 12.36
C ASP A 17 -8.40 -28.31 13.64
N HIS A 18 -7.33 -29.07 13.92
CA HIS A 18 -6.51 -28.84 15.11
C HIS A 18 -5.86 -27.45 15.14
N TYR A 19 -5.51 -26.91 13.97
CA TYR A 19 -4.90 -25.57 13.86
C TYR A 19 -5.93 -24.47 14.18
N GLY A 20 -7.18 -24.64 13.76
CA GLY A 20 -8.28 -23.75 14.10
C GLY A 20 -8.61 -23.76 15.57
N ALA A 21 -8.68 -24.94 16.20
CA ALA A 21 -8.87 -25.03 17.65
C ALA A 21 -7.76 -24.30 18.42
N ARG A 22 -6.49 -24.53 18.05
CA ARG A 22 -5.35 -23.86 18.67
C ARG A 22 -5.31 -22.35 18.41
N MET A 23 -5.76 -21.92 17.23
CA MET A 23 -5.84 -20.50 16.89
C MET A 23 -6.89 -19.82 17.76
N LEU A 24 -8.00 -20.49 18.10
CA LEU A 24 -9.00 -19.97 19.03
C LEU A 24 -8.39 -19.66 20.40
N ASP A 25 -7.64 -20.60 20.98
CA ASP A 25 -6.96 -20.41 22.27
C ASP A 25 -6.02 -19.20 22.22
N ILE A 26 -5.28 -19.03 21.11
CA ILE A 26 -4.39 -17.88 20.91
C ILE A 26 -5.17 -16.56 20.87
N LEU A 27 -6.35 -16.53 20.26
CA LEU A 27 -7.18 -15.31 20.22
C LEU A 27 -7.65 -14.91 21.61
N ASP A 28 -8.11 -15.88 22.39
CA ASP A 28 -8.61 -15.66 23.75
C ASP A 28 -7.47 -15.24 24.69
N ASP A 29 -6.34 -15.94 24.67
CA ASP A 29 -5.16 -15.65 25.50
C ASP A 29 -4.58 -14.25 25.26
N ASN A 30 -4.71 -13.75 24.02
CA ASN A 30 -4.17 -12.45 23.61
C ASN A 30 -5.23 -11.34 23.52
N ASN A 31 -6.47 -11.61 23.95
CA ASN A 31 -7.58 -10.67 23.92
C ASN A 31 -7.78 -10.02 22.53
N LEU A 32 -7.78 -10.86 21.49
CA LEU A 32 -7.95 -10.44 20.09
C LEU A 32 -9.37 -10.77 19.61
N CYS A 33 -10.03 -9.80 18.99
CA CYS A 33 -11.34 -9.99 18.39
C CYS A 33 -11.20 -10.39 16.92
N LEU A 34 -11.95 -11.41 16.53
CA LEU A 34 -12.11 -11.85 15.16
C LEU A 34 -13.21 -11.02 14.47
N LEU A 35 -12.91 -10.48 13.28
CA LEU A 35 -13.88 -9.75 12.46
C LEU A 35 -14.60 -10.63 11.43
N ASN A 36 -14.07 -11.81 11.15
CA ASN A 36 -14.69 -12.78 10.25
C ASN A 36 -16.03 -13.24 10.81
N TYR A 37 -17.04 -13.28 9.97
CA TYR A 37 -18.33 -13.86 10.31
C TYR A 37 -18.84 -14.77 9.18
N GLY A 38 -18.97 -16.07 9.48
CA GLY A 38 -19.82 -17.03 8.75
C GLY A 38 -19.67 -17.16 7.23
N CYS A 39 -18.65 -16.55 6.62
CA CYS A 39 -18.52 -16.41 5.17
C CYS A 39 -17.20 -17.01 4.70
N SER A 40 -17.25 -17.71 3.55
CA SER A 40 -16.05 -18.25 2.90
C SER A 40 -15.09 -17.11 2.54
N THR A 41 -13.84 -17.22 2.94
CA THR A 41 -12.77 -16.33 2.44
C THR A 41 -12.02 -16.95 1.28
N ARG A 42 -12.34 -18.20 0.93
CA ARG A 42 -11.81 -18.91 -0.23
C ARG A 42 -12.93 -19.52 -1.06
N ARG A 43 -12.76 -19.56 -2.38
CA ARG A 43 -13.57 -20.34 -3.32
C ARG A 43 -13.35 -21.82 -3.04
N THR A 44 -14.43 -22.53 -2.78
CA THR A 44 -14.39 -23.97 -2.57
C THR A 44 -14.64 -24.70 -3.87
N ARG A 45 -14.01 -25.87 -4.03
CA ARG A 45 -14.27 -26.73 -5.18
C ARG A 45 -15.67 -27.33 -5.09
N PRO A 46 -16.27 -27.76 -6.22
CA PRO A 46 -17.45 -28.62 -6.16
C PRO A 46 -17.17 -29.81 -5.23
N HIS A 47 -18.05 -30.05 -4.26
CA HIS A 47 -17.94 -31.07 -3.18
C HIS A 47 -17.03 -30.74 -1.99
N GLU A 48 -16.34 -29.59 -1.98
CA GLU A 48 -15.61 -29.08 -0.82
C GLU A 48 -16.52 -28.15 -0.01
N GLY A 49 -16.62 -28.37 1.30
CA GLY A 49 -17.40 -27.51 2.19
C GLY A 49 -16.76 -26.12 2.31
N ILE A 50 -17.56 -25.14 2.75
CA ILE A 50 -17.14 -23.72 2.93
C ILE A 50 -15.79 -23.65 3.67
N SER A 51 -14.88 -22.78 3.24
CA SER A 51 -13.54 -22.66 3.82
C SER A 51 -13.13 -21.20 3.96
N ALA A 52 -12.67 -20.83 5.15
CA ALA A 52 -12.29 -19.48 5.53
C ALA A 52 -10.90 -19.44 6.19
N PRO A 53 -9.81 -19.71 5.45
CA PRO A 53 -8.45 -19.73 6.02
C PRO A 53 -7.90 -18.32 6.32
N ASP A 54 -8.49 -17.26 5.76
CA ASP A 54 -8.03 -15.89 5.95
C ASP A 54 -8.72 -15.24 7.15
N LEU A 55 -7.97 -14.87 8.18
CA LEU A 55 -8.52 -14.26 9.40
C LEU A 55 -8.15 -12.79 9.49
N THR A 56 -9.13 -11.97 9.84
CA THR A 56 -8.95 -10.57 10.22
C THR A 56 -9.14 -10.42 11.72
N LEU A 57 -8.05 -10.11 12.41
CA LEU A 57 -8.00 -9.90 13.85
C LEU A 57 -7.86 -8.42 14.16
N CYS A 58 -8.45 -7.96 15.26
CA CYS A 58 -8.33 -6.60 15.75
C CYS A 58 -8.38 -6.56 17.29
N SER A 59 -8.06 -5.41 17.89
CA SER A 59 -8.27 -5.22 19.32
C SER A 59 -9.76 -5.03 19.63
N PRO A 60 -10.23 -5.36 20.85
CA PRO A 60 -11.62 -5.14 21.26
C PRO A 60 -12.08 -3.68 21.11
N SER A 61 -11.16 -2.73 21.27
CA SER A 61 -11.44 -1.30 21.08
C SER A 61 -11.73 -0.91 19.63
N LEU A 62 -11.17 -1.63 18.67
CA LEU A 62 -11.34 -1.36 17.24
C LEU A 62 -12.50 -2.13 16.63
N ALA A 63 -12.81 -3.32 17.15
CA ALA A 63 -13.86 -4.20 16.64
C ALA A 63 -15.20 -3.48 16.32
N PRO A 64 -15.80 -2.67 17.21
CA PRO A 64 -17.07 -2.01 16.92
C PRO A 64 -16.97 -0.84 15.93
N THR A 65 -15.76 -0.40 15.58
CA THR A 65 -15.53 0.73 14.66
C THR A 65 -15.22 0.30 13.23
N LEU A 66 -15.07 -1.01 13.01
CA LEU A 66 -14.66 -1.60 11.74
C LEU A 66 -15.84 -2.35 11.13
N ASN A 67 -16.12 -2.07 9.86
CA ASN A 67 -16.92 -2.96 9.05
C ASN A 67 -15.99 -3.93 8.32
N TRP A 68 -16.40 -5.20 8.24
CA TRP A 68 -15.69 -6.25 7.52
C TRP A 68 -16.65 -6.95 6.56
N TRP A 69 -16.21 -7.27 5.35
CA TRP A 69 -16.94 -8.17 4.46
C TRP A 69 -16.01 -8.73 3.36
N PRO A 70 -16.21 -9.98 2.92
CA PRO A 70 -15.56 -10.50 1.73
C PRO A 70 -16.22 -9.94 0.46
N LEU A 71 -15.44 -9.70 -0.59
CA LEU A 71 -16.00 -9.38 -1.90
C LEU A 71 -16.61 -10.64 -2.54
N SER A 72 -17.73 -10.47 -3.25
CA SER A 72 -18.40 -11.58 -3.96
C SER A 72 -17.62 -12.09 -5.16
N SER A 73 -16.69 -11.29 -5.68
CA SER A 73 -15.78 -11.68 -6.75
C SER A 73 -14.38 -11.89 -6.19
N SER A 74 -13.78 -13.03 -6.51
CA SER A 74 -12.38 -13.31 -6.17
C SER A 74 -11.38 -12.65 -7.12
N TYR A 75 -11.86 -11.98 -8.18
CA TYR A 75 -11.03 -11.40 -9.25
C TYR A 75 -10.02 -12.39 -9.86
N GLY A 76 -10.39 -13.67 -9.91
CA GLY A 76 -9.57 -14.74 -10.49
C GLY A 76 -8.65 -15.45 -9.49
N SER A 77 -8.59 -15.01 -8.23
CA SER A 77 -7.97 -15.79 -7.14
C SER A 77 -8.90 -16.91 -6.66
N ASP A 78 -8.35 -17.89 -5.97
CA ASP A 78 -9.11 -18.79 -5.11
C ASP A 78 -9.45 -18.14 -3.76
N HIS A 79 -8.86 -17.01 -3.36
CA HIS A 79 -9.25 -16.25 -2.18
C HIS A 79 -10.15 -15.05 -2.54
N PHE A 80 -11.11 -14.74 -1.66
CA PHE A 80 -11.92 -13.54 -1.75
C PHE A 80 -11.19 -12.38 -1.06
N PRO A 81 -11.00 -11.23 -1.73
CA PRO A 81 -10.48 -10.05 -1.06
C PRO A 81 -11.39 -9.65 0.12
N LEU A 82 -10.80 -9.45 1.29
CA LEU A 82 -11.52 -8.96 2.46
C LEU A 82 -11.40 -7.45 2.55
N ILE A 83 -12.54 -6.77 2.64
CA ILE A 83 -12.59 -5.32 2.85
C ILE A 83 -12.75 -5.06 4.34
N ILE A 84 -11.89 -4.20 4.87
CA ILE A 84 -12.04 -3.60 6.19
C ILE A 84 -12.22 -2.11 5.97
N SER A 85 -13.30 -1.53 6.50
CA SER A 85 -13.55 -0.10 6.37
C SER A 85 -13.94 0.51 7.69
N PHE A 86 -13.52 1.76 7.89
CA PHE A 86 -14.13 2.62 8.88
C PHE A 86 -15.40 3.21 8.25
N PRO A 87 -16.55 3.19 8.93
CA PRO A 87 -17.79 3.78 8.43
C PRO A 87 -17.69 5.28 8.07
N GLN A 88 -16.64 5.98 8.51
CA GLN A 88 -16.49 7.42 8.33
C GLN A 88 -15.29 7.78 7.44
N LYS A 89 -15.56 8.53 6.36
CA LYS A 89 -14.53 9.12 5.48
C LYS A 89 -13.63 10.04 6.30
N ILE A 90 -12.35 9.70 6.40
CA ILE A 90 -11.30 10.57 6.96
C ILE A 90 -11.01 11.65 5.91
N GLY A 91 -11.77 12.74 5.96
CA GLY A 91 -11.62 13.88 5.08
C GLY A 91 -12.45 15.06 5.57
N GLU A 92 -11.76 16.14 5.95
CA GLU A 92 -12.25 17.46 6.37
C GLU A 92 -12.64 17.62 7.85
N LYS A 93 -11.84 18.45 8.52
CA LYS A 93 -11.86 18.93 9.91
C LYS A 93 -13.07 18.52 10.75
N MET A 94 -12.81 17.72 11.78
CA MET A 94 -13.05 18.04 13.19
C MET A 94 -12.49 16.87 14.01
N TYR A 95 -11.70 17.13 15.04
CA TYR A 95 -11.80 16.33 16.25
C TYR A 95 -13.23 16.54 16.77
N LYS A 96 -14.23 15.88 16.18
CA LYS A 96 -15.49 15.69 16.87
C LYS A 96 -15.12 14.70 17.96
N ALA A 97 -15.16 15.19 19.20
CA ALA A 97 -15.12 14.33 20.38
C ALA A 97 -15.92 13.04 20.09
N PRO A 98 -15.49 11.87 20.61
CA PRO A 98 -16.16 10.59 20.38
C PRO A 98 -17.67 10.78 20.48
N PRO A 99 -18.46 10.12 19.59
CA PRO A 99 -19.89 10.36 19.44
C PRO A 99 -20.52 10.53 20.82
N ARG A 100 -20.99 11.75 21.11
CA ARG A 100 -21.46 12.09 22.45
C ARG A 100 -22.57 11.11 22.76
N LEU A 101 -22.36 10.33 23.82
CA LEU A 101 -23.28 9.28 24.23
C LEU A 101 -24.70 9.87 24.32
N LYS A 102 -25.62 9.34 23.51
CA LYS A 102 -27.01 9.82 23.32
C LYS A 102 -27.74 9.90 24.67
N TYR A 103 -27.41 8.99 25.57
CA TYR A 103 -28.04 8.82 26.87
C TYR A 103 -27.37 9.66 27.97
N LYS A 104 -28.16 10.08 28.95
CA LYS A 104 -27.67 10.64 30.23
C LYS A 104 -27.46 9.48 31.22
N LEU A 105 -26.27 8.88 31.22
CA LEU A 105 -25.95 7.74 32.09
C LEU A 105 -26.00 8.06 33.59
N ASN A 106 -25.81 9.32 33.98
CA ASN A 106 -25.90 9.74 35.39
C ASN A 106 -27.34 9.68 35.92
N ASP A 107 -28.33 9.80 35.03
CA ASP A 107 -29.76 9.76 35.37
C ASP A 107 -30.39 8.39 35.04
N ALA A 108 -29.56 7.40 34.69
CA ALA A 108 -30.01 6.09 34.24
C ALA A 108 -30.49 5.22 35.42
N ASN A 109 -31.70 4.66 35.31
CA ASN A 109 -32.19 3.66 36.25
C ASN A 109 -31.58 2.28 35.92
N TRP A 110 -30.41 2.00 36.51
CA TRP A 110 -29.68 0.75 36.30
C TRP A 110 -30.41 -0.50 36.81
N SER A 111 -31.28 -0.37 37.82
CA SER A 111 -32.08 -1.49 38.32
C SER A 111 -33.14 -1.92 37.30
N LEU A 112 -33.89 -0.95 36.75
CA LEU A 112 -34.86 -1.21 35.69
C LEU A 112 -34.19 -1.71 34.40
N TYR A 113 -33.02 -1.17 34.06
CA TYR A 113 -32.22 -1.66 32.92
C TYR A 113 -31.86 -3.14 33.09
N ARG A 114 -31.40 -3.55 34.27
CA ARG A 114 -31.07 -4.96 34.57
C ARG A 114 -32.28 -5.87 34.38
N ASP A 115 -33.42 -5.50 34.94
CA ASP A 115 -34.64 -6.31 34.85
C ASP A 115 -35.11 -6.44 33.40
N LYS A 116 -35.02 -5.35 32.63
CA LYS A 116 -35.35 -5.34 31.21
C LYS A 116 -34.38 -6.17 30.37
N VAL A 117 -33.09 -6.10 30.67
CA VAL A 117 -32.08 -6.96 30.02
C VAL A 117 -32.38 -8.43 30.35
N GLN A 118 -32.63 -8.78 31.61
CA GLN A 118 -32.97 -10.15 32.01
C GLN A 118 -34.20 -10.68 31.26
N GLN A 119 -35.23 -9.83 31.11
CA GLN A 119 -36.43 -10.14 30.34
C GLN A 119 -36.09 -10.38 28.87
N ASN A 120 -35.34 -9.47 28.24
CA ASN A 120 -34.99 -9.59 26.82
C ASN A 120 -34.11 -10.82 26.56
N LEU A 121 -33.16 -11.12 27.45
CA LEU A 121 -32.29 -12.29 27.33
C LEU A 121 -33.05 -13.62 27.44
N SER A 122 -34.17 -13.67 28.19
CA SER A 122 -34.99 -14.87 28.29
C SER A 122 -35.67 -15.30 26.98
N THR A 123 -35.70 -14.41 25.99
CA THR A 123 -36.26 -14.70 24.65
C THR A 123 -35.23 -15.25 23.67
N ILE A 124 -33.95 -15.24 24.04
CA ILE A 124 -32.86 -15.72 23.17
C ILE A 124 -32.78 -17.25 23.27
N PRO A 125 -32.77 -17.98 22.13
CA PRO A 125 -32.65 -19.43 22.15
C PRO A 125 -31.30 -19.89 22.72
N PRO A 126 -31.21 -21.12 23.25
CA PRO A 126 -29.97 -21.67 23.77
C PRO A 126 -28.89 -21.77 22.67
N LEU A 127 -27.65 -21.48 23.05
CA LEU A 127 -26.48 -21.53 22.17
C LEU A 127 -26.25 -22.96 21.64
N ASN A 128 -25.91 -23.04 20.36
CA ASN A 128 -25.42 -24.23 19.67
C ASN A 128 -24.40 -23.82 18.59
N ASP A 129 -23.62 -24.78 18.10
CA ASP A 129 -22.51 -24.53 17.18
C ASP A 129 -22.90 -23.79 15.88
N ASN A 130 -24.18 -23.81 15.50
CA ASN A 130 -24.68 -23.20 14.27
C ASN A 130 -25.38 -21.84 14.48
N ASN A 131 -25.74 -21.47 15.71
CA ASN A 131 -26.53 -20.26 16.00
C ASN A 131 -25.75 -19.17 16.77
N ASN A 132 -24.46 -19.39 17.06
CA ASN A 132 -23.62 -18.49 17.85
C ASN A 132 -23.65 -17.03 17.35
N HIS A 133 -23.56 -16.81 16.04
CA HIS A 133 -23.60 -15.48 15.45
C HIS A 133 -24.95 -14.77 15.62
N LEU A 134 -26.06 -15.50 15.43
CA LEU A 134 -27.42 -14.97 15.63
C LEU A 134 -27.68 -14.66 17.11
N CYS A 135 -27.19 -15.51 18.02
CA CYS A 135 -27.32 -15.29 19.45
C CYS A 135 -26.51 -14.07 19.92
N ALA A 136 -25.31 -13.85 19.35
CA ALA A 136 -24.50 -12.67 19.65
C ALA A 136 -25.15 -11.37 19.15
N GLU A 137 -25.75 -11.39 17.97
CA GLU A 137 -26.51 -10.26 17.44
C GLU A 137 -27.78 -9.99 18.28
N ALA A 138 -28.55 -11.04 18.58
CA ALA A 138 -29.74 -10.94 19.44
C ALA A 138 -29.41 -10.43 20.85
N PHE A 139 -28.29 -10.88 21.43
CA PHE A 139 -27.79 -10.40 22.71
C PHE A 139 -27.46 -8.90 22.67
N THR A 140 -26.78 -8.45 21.63
CA THR A 140 -26.43 -7.04 21.45
C THR A 140 -27.69 -6.18 21.29
N GLN A 141 -28.66 -6.64 20.50
CA GLN A 141 -29.94 -5.94 20.33
C GLN A 141 -30.75 -5.90 21.62
N ALA A 142 -30.76 -6.98 22.41
CA ALA A 142 -31.42 -7.02 23.71
C ALA A 142 -30.88 -5.95 24.68
N LEU A 143 -29.56 -5.73 24.69
CA LEU A 143 -28.92 -4.68 25.51
C LEU A 143 -29.23 -3.27 25.01
N LEU A 144 -29.19 -3.06 23.69
CA LEU A 144 -29.47 -1.75 23.08
C LEU A 144 -30.93 -1.34 23.23
N GLN A 145 -31.86 -2.27 23.02
CA GLN A 145 -33.29 -2.03 23.19
C GLN A 145 -33.63 -1.70 24.65
N ALA A 146 -33.07 -2.45 25.60
CA ALA A 146 -33.26 -2.13 27.01
C ALA A 146 -32.71 -0.73 27.36
N ALA A 147 -31.63 -0.29 26.70
CA ALA A 147 -31.06 1.04 26.93
C ALA A 147 -31.92 2.14 26.31
N GLU A 148 -32.52 1.92 25.13
CA GLU A 148 -33.44 2.86 24.50
C GLU A 148 -34.73 3.08 25.30
N GLU A 149 -35.24 2.02 25.93
CA GLU A 149 -36.47 2.09 26.73
C GLU A 149 -36.24 2.76 28.11
N VAL A 150 -35.06 2.61 28.68
CA VAL A 150 -34.79 3.01 30.08
C VAL A 150 -34.01 4.33 30.20
N PHE A 151 -33.14 4.67 29.24
CA PHE A 151 -32.24 5.81 29.41
C PHE A 151 -32.74 7.11 28.75
N PRO A 152 -32.70 8.26 29.46
CA PRO A 152 -33.12 9.55 28.92
C PRO A 152 -32.11 10.13 27.90
N ILE A 153 -32.61 10.79 26.84
CA ILE A 153 -31.83 11.36 25.72
C ILE A 153 -31.34 12.81 26.02
N LYS A 154 -30.19 13.22 25.46
CA LYS A 154 -29.66 14.60 25.51
C LYS A 154 -30.27 15.51 24.41
N ASN A 155 -30.72 16.71 24.77
CA ASN A 155 -31.25 17.71 23.82
C ASN A 155 -30.11 18.49 23.11
N ASN A 156 -30.18 18.65 21.78
CA ASN A 156 -29.26 19.51 21.00
C ASN A 156 -29.96 20.80 20.55
N SER A 157 -29.52 21.97 21.03
CA SER A 157 -29.93 23.29 20.51
C SER A 157 -29.02 23.71 19.35
N GLY A 158 -29.55 23.83 18.13
CA GLY A 158 -28.81 24.26 16.93
C GLY A 158 -28.89 25.77 16.69
N ASN A 159 -27.75 26.44 16.52
CA ASN A 159 -27.69 27.80 15.98
C ASN A 159 -27.34 27.76 14.49
N GLY A 160 -28.24 28.31 13.67
CA GLY A 160 -28.14 28.38 12.20
C GLY A 160 -27.23 29.50 11.70
N TYR A 161 -26.71 29.28 10.49
CA TYR A 161 -25.83 30.17 9.74
C TYR A 161 -26.62 31.27 8.99
N ILE A 162 -26.09 32.50 8.92
CA ILE A 162 -26.62 33.63 8.15
C ILE A 162 -25.76 33.82 6.88
N PRO A 163 -26.32 33.98 5.66
CA PRO A 163 -25.55 34.31 4.46
C PRO A 163 -25.16 35.80 4.35
N SER A 164 -24.05 36.07 3.65
CA SER A 164 -23.40 37.38 3.42
C SER A 164 -24.09 38.30 2.37
N PRO A 165 -23.76 39.63 2.31
CA PRO A 165 -24.66 40.74 1.89
C PRO A 165 -24.61 41.21 0.40
N PRO A 166 -25.48 42.19 -0.01
CA PRO A 166 -25.84 42.55 -1.39
C PRO A 166 -25.05 43.75 -1.97
N TRP A 167 -24.69 43.73 -3.26
CA TRP A 167 -23.96 44.82 -3.94
C TRP A 167 -24.66 45.38 -5.21
N TRP A 168 -25.99 45.39 -5.26
CA TRP A 168 -26.76 45.99 -6.36
C TRP A 168 -27.71 47.10 -5.85
N ASP A 169 -27.60 48.33 -6.38
CA ASP A 169 -28.52 49.47 -6.11
C ASP A 169 -28.87 50.21 -7.43
N LYS A 170 -30.13 50.66 -7.53
CA LYS A 170 -30.72 51.57 -8.54
C LYS A 170 -29.84 52.77 -8.93
N GLN A 171 -29.04 53.33 -8.02
CA GLN A 171 -28.16 54.45 -8.35
C GLN A 171 -27.15 54.12 -9.45
N PHE A 172 -26.72 52.85 -9.54
CA PHE A 172 -25.78 52.39 -10.57
C PHE A 172 -26.44 52.27 -11.95
N GLU A 173 -27.74 51.95 -11.97
CA GLU A 173 -28.52 51.80 -13.20
C GLU A 173 -28.77 53.16 -13.88
N THR A 174 -29.09 54.20 -13.10
CA THR A 174 -29.33 55.57 -13.60
C THR A 174 -28.09 56.18 -14.26
N ARG A 175 -26.89 55.96 -13.70
CA ARG A 175 -25.63 56.48 -14.29
C ARG A 175 -25.31 55.82 -15.63
N ASN A 176 -25.60 54.54 -15.78
CA ASN A 176 -25.36 53.81 -17.03
C ASN A 176 -26.35 54.21 -18.13
N THR A 177 -27.60 54.54 -17.79
CA THR A 177 -28.59 55.05 -18.76
C THR A 177 -28.20 56.43 -19.27
N ASP A 178 -27.76 57.35 -18.41
CA ASP A 178 -27.36 58.70 -18.82
C ASP A 178 -26.13 58.71 -19.74
N GLN A 179 -25.17 57.81 -19.50
CA GLN A 179 -24.01 57.66 -20.39
C GLN A 179 -24.38 57.11 -21.77
N ARG A 180 -25.40 56.24 -21.87
CA ARG A 180 -25.86 55.67 -23.15
C ARG A 180 -26.53 56.69 -24.05
N ILE A 181 -27.08 57.77 -23.49
CA ILE A 181 -27.77 58.83 -24.24
C ILE A 181 -26.81 59.96 -24.66
N ARG A 182 -25.93 60.41 -23.76
CA ARG A 182 -25.00 61.53 -24.06
C ARG A 182 -23.93 61.19 -25.10
N THR A 183 -23.50 59.92 -25.17
CA THR A 183 -22.39 59.51 -26.03
C THR A 183 -22.74 59.53 -27.53
N PRO A 184 -23.92 59.06 -27.97
CA PRO A 184 -24.38 59.22 -29.36
C PRO A 184 -24.61 60.68 -29.79
N GLU A 185 -25.20 61.51 -28.92
CA GLU A 185 -25.52 62.91 -29.22
C GLU A 185 -24.25 63.73 -29.49
N SER A 186 -23.23 63.57 -28.65
CA SER A 186 -21.92 64.19 -28.84
C SER A 186 -21.21 63.72 -30.12
N ARG A 187 -21.47 62.48 -30.59
CA ARG A 187 -20.89 61.94 -31.84
C ARG A 187 -21.58 62.46 -33.10
N ALA A 188 -22.83 62.90 -33.01
CA ALA A 188 -23.59 63.42 -34.14
C ALA A 188 -23.13 64.83 -34.55
N GLN A 189 -22.51 65.58 -33.64
CA GLN A 189 -22.03 66.95 -33.83
C GLN A 189 -20.52 67.04 -34.12
N GLU A 190 -19.83 65.92 -34.27
CA GLU A 190 -18.36 65.83 -34.39
C GLU A 190 -17.90 66.17 -35.83
N HIS A 191 -16.95 67.11 -35.98
CA HIS A 191 -16.35 67.45 -37.28
C HIS A 191 -15.39 66.34 -37.77
N GLN A 192 -15.13 66.27 -39.08
CA GLN A 192 -14.37 65.19 -39.72
C GLN A 192 -12.98 64.95 -39.09
N GLU A 193 -12.24 66.01 -38.77
CA GLU A 193 -10.91 65.92 -38.14
C GLU A 193 -10.98 65.37 -36.71
N GLN A 194 -11.94 65.85 -35.90
CA GLN A 194 -12.19 65.37 -34.54
C GLN A 194 -12.58 63.88 -34.55
N ARG A 195 -13.35 63.46 -35.56
CA ARG A 195 -13.73 62.05 -35.74
C ARG A 195 -12.53 61.16 -36.05
N VAL A 196 -11.60 61.62 -36.90
CA VAL A 196 -10.37 60.90 -37.24
C VAL A 196 -9.44 60.79 -36.03
N GLU A 197 -9.25 61.89 -35.31
CA GLU A 197 -8.43 61.93 -34.09
C GLU A 197 -9.00 61.01 -33.01
N ARG A 198 -10.32 61.02 -32.77
CA ARG A 198 -10.98 60.11 -31.83
C ARG A 198 -10.84 58.64 -32.26
N LEU A 199 -10.95 58.33 -33.55
CA LEU A 199 -10.77 56.96 -34.04
C LEU A 199 -9.32 56.49 -33.85
N GLN A 200 -8.33 57.34 -34.13
CA GLN A 200 -6.92 57.05 -33.86
C GLN A 200 -6.66 56.88 -32.37
N GLN A 201 -7.20 57.76 -31.52
CA GLN A 201 -7.13 57.66 -30.07
C GLN A 201 -7.74 56.33 -29.61
N THR A 202 -8.95 55.98 -30.09
CA THR A 202 -9.64 54.73 -29.75
C THR A 202 -8.84 53.49 -30.17
N MET A 203 -8.20 53.51 -31.34
CA MET A 203 -7.31 52.43 -31.79
C MET A 203 -6.08 52.31 -30.89
N ARG A 204 -5.45 53.44 -30.50
CA ARG A 204 -4.33 53.45 -29.55
C ARG A 204 -4.73 52.91 -28.18
N THR A 205 -5.88 53.34 -27.64
CA THR A 205 -6.38 52.85 -26.34
C THR A 205 -6.76 51.37 -26.40
N ARG A 206 -7.32 50.90 -27.52
CA ARG A 206 -7.63 49.48 -27.72
C ARG A 206 -6.37 48.62 -27.83
N ALA A 207 -5.37 49.08 -28.61
CA ALA A 207 -4.08 48.40 -28.72
C ALA A 207 -3.35 48.35 -27.37
N ALA A 208 -3.34 49.46 -26.62
CA ALA A 208 -2.79 49.51 -25.27
C ALA A 208 -3.56 48.59 -24.30
N ARG A 209 -4.89 48.52 -24.40
CA ARG A 209 -5.71 47.61 -23.59
C ARG A 209 -5.47 46.14 -23.96
N GLU A 210 -5.31 45.82 -25.24
CA GLU A 210 -4.98 44.47 -25.70
C GLU A 210 -3.57 44.07 -25.27
N GLN A 211 -2.59 44.97 -25.32
CA GLN A 211 -1.25 44.76 -24.74
C GLN A 211 -1.29 44.59 -23.22
N ASN A 212 -2.07 45.40 -22.50
CA ASN A 212 -2.25 45.28 -21.05
C ASN A 212 -2.97 43.98 -20.66
N ILE A 213 -3.95 43.54 -21.46
CA ILE A 213 -4.61 42.24 -21.26
C ILE A 213 -3.65 41.10 -21.60
N ALA A 214 -2.83 41.23 -22.65
CA ALA A 214 -1.87 40.21 -23.04
C ALA A 214 -0.75 40.06 -22.00
N THR A 215 -0.21 41.17 -21.50
CA THR A 215 0.76 41.21 -20.40
C THR A 215 0.13 40.72 -19.10
N ALA A 216 -1.06 41.19 -18.72
CA ALA A 216 -1.79 40.65 -17.57
C ALA A 216 -2.07 39.15 -17.72
N ARG A 217 -2.40 38.64 -18.90
CA ARG A 217 -2.56 37.19 -19.17
C ARG A 217 -1.25 36.42 -19.16
N LEU A 218 -0.13 37.06 -19.51
CA LEU A 218 1.20 36.45 -19.45
C LEU A 218 1.68 36.39 -18.00
N GLU A 219 1.51 37.48 -17.25
CA GLU A 219 1.73 37.55 -15.81
C GLU A 219 0.79 36.64 -15.05
N GLU A 220 -0.48 36.50 -15.44
CA GLU A 220 -1.44 35.55 -14.89
C GLU A 220 -1.01 34.12 -15.22
N ARG A 221 -0.51 33.83 -16.43
CA ARG A 221 0.04 32.50 -16.77
C ARG A 221 1.34 32.21 -16.02
N GLN A 222 2.21 33.19 -15.81
CA GLN A 222 3.41 33.07 -14.98
C GLN A 222 3.04 32.93 -13.51
N ARG A 223 2.07 33.71 -13.01
CA ARG A 223 1.47 33.55 -11.69
C ARG A 223 0.77 32.22 -11.55
N GLN A 224 0.14 31.66 -12.57
CA GLN A 224 -0.47 30.33 -12.54
C GLN A 224 0.59 29.22 -12.60
N ARG A 225 1.70 29.39 -13.34
CA ARG A 225 2.85 28.48 -13.30
C ARG A 225 3.57 28.53 -11.95
N ALA A 226 3.69 29.72 -11.35
CA ALA A 226 4.24 29.92 -10.01
C ALA A 226 3.25 29.55 -8.89
N SER A 227 1.94 29.72 -9.08
CA SER A 227 0.85 29.33 -8.14
C SER A 227 0.49 27.86 -8.24
N ARG A 228 0.86 27.21 -9.35
CA ARG A 228 1.00 25.75 -9.44
C ARG A 228 2.22 25.23 -8.67
N SER A 229 3.01 26.10 -8.03
CA SER A 229 3.72 25.69 -6.82
C SER A 229 2.70 25.51 -5.69
N LEU A 230 2.17 24.29 -5.60
CA LEU A 230 1.59 23.67 -4.40
C LEU A 230 0.89 24.64 -3.42
N SER A 231 -0.10 25.40 -3.88
CA SER A 231 -0.99 26.19 -2.99
C SER A 231 -2.01 25.32 -2.24
N ARG A 232 -1.87 23.98 -2.29
CA ARG A 232 -2.74 23.07 -1.54
C ARG A 232 -2.46 23.25 -0.05
N ALA A 233 -3.53 23.46 0.71
CA ALA A 233 -3.51 23.51 2.17
C ALA A 233 -2.99 22.20 2.81
N SER A 234 -2.88 21.10 2.04
CA SER A 234 -2.39 19.80 2.50
C SER A 234 -1.66 19.02 1.38
N PHE A 235 -0.50 18.46 1.75
CA PHE A 235 0.33 17.56 0.91
C PHE A 235 -0.01 16.08 1.12
N VAL A 236 -1.03 15.77 1.93
CA VAL A 236 -1.42 14.40 2.24
C VAL A 236 -1.87 13.70 0.94
N ARG A 237 -1.26 12.54 0.66
CA ARG A 237 -1.51 11.68 -0.52
C ARG A 237 -1.08 12.24 -1.88
N LEU A 238 -0.34 13.35 -1.93
CA LEU A 238 0.10 13.95 -3.20
C LEU A 238 1.00 13.03 -4.04
N ALA A 239 1.69 12.08 -3.39
CA ALA A 239 2.44 11.02 -4.08
C ALA A 239 1.55 10.11 -4.98
N PHE A 240 0.26 9.96 -4.67
CA PHE A 240 -0.69 9.19 -5.47
C PHE A 240 -1.31 10.00 -6.63
N GLU A 241 -1.10 11.32 -6.63
CA GLU A 241 -1.51 12.26 -7.68
C GLU A 241 -0.26 12.89 -8.32
N TYR A 242 0.77 12.07 -8.56
CA TYR A 242 2.05 12.56 -9.09
C TYR A 242 1.86 13.18 -10.49
N ALA A 243 2.14 14.48 -10.58
CA ALA A 243 2.16 15.24 -11.82
C ALA A 243 3.61 15.57 -12.22
N PRO A 244 4.14 15.01 -13.33
CA PRO A 244 5.56 15.13 -13.71
C PRO A 244 5.99 16.54 -14.16
N ASP A 245 5.04 17.42 -14.44
CA ASP A 245 5.26 18.83 -14.81
C ASP A 245 5.48 19.75 -13.59
N ILE A 246 5.31 19.22 -12.38
CA ILE A 246 5.52 19.95 -11.12
C ILE A 246 6.95 19.72 -10.62
N ASN A 247 7.66 20.82 -10.36
CA ASN A 247 8.98 20.78 -9.74
C ASN A 247 8.87 20.64 -8.21
N TYR A 248 8.68 19.40 -7.74
CA TYR A 248 8.52 19.11 -6.30
C TYR A 248 9.78 19.40 -5.46
N SER A 249 10.97 19.26 -6.04
CA SER A 249 12.24 19.45 -5.33
C SER A 249 12.51 20.92 -4.97
N ALA A 250 11.88 21.86 -5.69
CA ALA A 250 11.95 23.29 -5.39
C ALA A 250 11.06 23.72 -4.20
N HIS A 251 10.16 22.86 -3.72
CA HIS A 251 9.18 23.24 -2.71
C HIS A 251 9.71 23.04 -1.28
N SER A 252 9.73 24.09 -0.47
CA SER A 252 10.33 24.10 0.89
C SER A 252 9.75 23.08 1.88
N LYS A 253 8.50 22.65 1.71
CA LYS A 253 7.87 21.59 2.53
C LYS A 253 8.11 20.14 2.04
N ILE A 254 8.67 19.97 0.83
CA ILE A 254 8.97 18.66 0.23
C ILE A 254 10.48 18.43 0.21
N ALA A 255 11.27 19.51 0.04
CA ALA A 255 12.71 19.46 0.13
C ALA A 255 13.15 19.03 1.54
N ILE A 256 13.55 17.76 1.66
CA ILE A 256 14.04 17.15 2.91
C ILE A 256 15.51 17.48 3.22
N GLY A 257 16.22 18.13 2.29
CA GLY A 257 17.63 18.51 2.43
C GLY A 257 18.60 17.36 2.15
N THR A 258 19.88 17.60 2.47
CA THR A 258 20.96 16.60 2.38
C THR A 258 20.93 15.64 3.57
N MET A 259 21.37 14.39 3.35
CA MET A 259 21.47 13.36 4.39
C MET A 259 22.86 13.41 5.02
N ASP A 260 23.16 14.48 5.75
CA ASP A 260 24.51 14.79 6.26
C ASP A 260 24.60 14.81 7.80
N LYS A 261 23.49 14.64 8.52
CA LYS A 261 23.49 14.59 9.98
C LYS A 261 23.87 13.22 10.49
N VAL A 262 25.01 13.12 11.16
CA VAL A 262 25.50 11.86 11.73
C VAL A 262 24.80 11.56 13.07
N CYS A 263 24.20 10.37 13.19
CA CYS A 263 23.65 9.82 14.43
C CYS A 263 24.80 9.61 15.45
N GLN A 264 24.73 10.27 16.61
CA GLN A 264 25.82 10.23 17.63
C GLN A 264 26.19 8.84 18.13
N TYR A 265 25.24 7.88 18.07
CA TYR A 265 25.41 6.55 18.66
C TYR A 265 25.84 5.48 17.63
N TYR A 266 25.45 5.60 16.36
CA TYR A 266 25.63 4.54 15.35
C TYR A 266 26.16 5.04 14.01
N GLN A 267 26.60 6.31 13.93
CA GLN A 267 27.15 6.95 12.74
C GLN A 267 26.27 6.95 11.48
N ALA A 268 25.02 6.47 11.58
CA ALA A 268 24.04 6.53 10.50
C ALA A 268 23.80 7.98 10.08
N LEU A 269 23.81 8.23 8.77
CA LEU A 269 23.46 9.51 8.19
C LEU A 269 21.94 9.74 8.25
N LYS A 270 21.54 10.97 8.52
CA LYS A 270 20.15 11.40 8.70
C LYS A 270 19.88 12.68 7.92
N PHE A 271 18.61 12.89 7.62
CA PHE A 271 18.13 14.19 7.18
C PHE A 271 17.95 15.14 8.38
N GLN A 272 18.15 16.43 8.15
CA GLN A 272 18.17 17.42 9.22
C GLN A 272 16.85 17.56 10.01
N ILE A 273 15.74 17.22 9.38
CA ILE A 273 14.38 17.26 9.96
C ILE A 273 13.98 15.94 10.65
N GLU A 274 14.79 14.89 10.58
CA GLU A 274 14.49 13.63 11.25
C GLU A 274 14.68 13.74 12.76
N THR A 275 13.80 13.08 13.51
CA THR A 275 13.89 13.10 14.97
C THR A 275 15.19 12.42 15.45
N PRO A 276 15.77 12.85 16.59
CA PRO A 276 16.93 12.19 17.17
C PRO A 276 16.75 10.68 17.37
N ARG A 277 15.50 10.25 17.58
CA ARG A 277 15.07 8.87 17.79
C ARG A 277 14.87 8.04 16.51
N MET A 278 14.88 8.65 15.32
CA MET A 278 14.59 7.94 14.06
C MET A 278 15.58 6.80 13.77
N CYS A 279 16.89 7.01 13.96
CA CYS A 279 17.91 5.97 13.70
C CYS A 279 17.80 4.80 14.71
N CYS A 280 17.72 5.12 16.00
CA CYS A 280 18.08 4.15 17.05
C CYS A 280 17.14 4.16 18.26
N ALA A 281 16.03 4.89 18.16
CA ALA A 281 15.03 5.06 19.21
C ALA A 281 15.63 5.40 20.60
N SER A 282 16.65 6.27 20.62
CA SER A 282 17.45 6.55 21.83
C SER A 282 18.13 5.30 22.39
N VAL A 283 18.92 4.60 21.57
CA VAL A 283 19.74 3.42 21.93
C VAL A 283 18.92 2.14 22.21
N LYS A 284 17.59 2.19 22.01
CA LYS A 284 16.72 1.01 22.16
C LYS A 284 16.81 0.03 20.99
N VAL A 285 17.24 0.49 19.82
CA VAL A 285 17.48 -0.36 18.66
C VAL A 285 18.98 -0.57 18.54
N VAL A 286 19.44 -1.75 18.95
CA VAL A 286 20.81 -2.21 18.76
C VAL A 286 20.86 -3.00 17.46
N LEU A 287 21.34 -2.37 16.39
CA LEU A 287 21.68 -3.10 15.18
C LEU A 287 23.02 -3.78 15.42
N LEU A 288 23.03 -5.10 15.37
CA LEU A 288 24.28 -5.85 15.30
C LEU A 288 25.02 -5.42 14.03
N PRO A 289 26.34 -5.21 14.08
CA PRO A 289 27.13 -5.00 12.87
C PRO A 289 26.82 -6.11 11.88
N LEU A 290 26.62 -5.74 10.61
CA LEU A 290 26.48 -6.74 9.57
C LEU A 290 27.76 -7.59 9.57
N PRO A 291 27.64 -8.92 9.57
CA PRO A 291 28.82 -9.77 9.51
C PRO A 291 29.59 -9.43 8.24
N THR A 292 30.91 -9.30 8.37
CA THR A 292 31.77 -9.06 7.22
C THR A 292 31.59 -10.21 6.23
N PRO A 293 31.26 -9.93 4.96
CA PRO A 293 31.16 -10.96 3.94
C PRO A 293 32.46 -11.78 3.85
N PRO A 294 32.40 -13.10 3.64
CA PRO A 294 33.60 -13.89 3.40
C PRO A 294 34.23 -13.50 2.05
N GLU A 295 35.55 -13.66 1.94
CA GLU A 295 36.21 -13.53 0.64
C GLU A 295 35.74 -14.63 -0.32
N PRO A 296 35.61 -14.33 -1.63
CA PRO A 296 36.03 -13.12 -2.32
C PRO A 296 34.95 -12.01 -2.41
N LEU A 297 33.78 -12.21 -1.78
CA LEU A 297 32.65 -11.29 -1.89
C LEU A 297 32.95 -9.92 -1.26
N LEU A 298 33.75 -9.90 -0.19
CA LEU A 298 34.21 -8.65 0.43
C LEU A 298 35.03 -7.82 -0.55
N SER A 299 36.04 -8.42 -1.19
CA SER A 299 36.85 -7.74 -2.20
C SER A 299 36.02 -7.23 -3.38
N LEU A 300 35.03 -8.01 -3.83
CA LEU A 300 34.12 -7.58 -4.90
C LEU A 300 33.20 -6.40 -4.52
N LEU A 301 32.84 -6.27 -3.24
CA LEU A 301 31.92 -5.23 -2.77
C LEU A 301 32.62 -3.94 -2.33
N ALA A 302 33.86 -4.05 -1.83
CA ALA A 302 34.50 -2.95 -1.10
C ALA A 302 35.88 -2.54 -1.63
N SER A 303 36.53 -3.31 -2.51
CA SER A 303 37.83 -2.92 -3.08
C SER A 303 37.68 -1.94 -4.26
N ASP A 304 38.77 -1.28 -4.64
CA ASP A 304 38.83 -0.41 -5.83
C ASP A 304 39.43 -1.11 -7.07
N SER A 305 39.47 -2.45 -7.06
CA SER A 305 39.99 -3.25 -8.17
C SER A 305 39.09 -3.17 -9.41
N ASP A 306 39.64 -3.52 -10.58
CA ASP A 306 38.86 -3.60 -11.81
C ASP A 306 37.75 -4.67 -11.72
N ASP A 307 38.00 -5.77 -11.01
CA ASP A 307 37.01 -6.82 -10.75
C ASP A 307 35.85 -6.30 -9.88
N SER A 308 36.14 -5.51 -8.84
CA SER A 308 35.11 -4.85 -8.01
C SER A 308 34.27 -3.87 -8.83
N LYS A 309 34.92 -3.03 -9.65
CA LYS A 309 34.23 -2.10 -10.54
C LYS A 309 33.35 -2.82 -11.56
N LEU A 310 33.85 -3.91 -12.16
CA LEU A 310 33.09 -4.76 -13.08
C LEU A 310 31.88 -5.38 -12.37
N PHE A 311 32.11 -5.97 -11.19
CA PHE A 311 31.09 -6.61 -10.38
C PHE A 311 29.99 -5.63 -9.99
N LEU A 312 30.32 -4.49 -9.37
CA LEU A 312 29.35 -3.48 -8.95
C LEU A 312 28.56 -2.91 -10.14
N ARG A 313 29.23 -2.65 -11.27
CA ARG A 313 28.58 -2.16 -12.49
C ARG A 313 27.54 -3.15 -13.03
N LYS A 314 27.81 -4.46 -12.92
CA LYS A 314 26.97 -5.53 -13.45
C LYS A 314 26.30 -6.38 -12.36
N ILE A 315 26.22 -5.92 -11.11
CA ILE A 315 25.81 -6.71 -9.94
C ILE A 315 24.42 -7.32 -10.08
N ARG A 316 23.50 -6.61 -10.75
CA ARG A 316 22.16 -7.13 -11.05
C ARG A 316 22.21 -8.34 -11.97
N LYS A 317 23.11 -8.35 -12.96
CA LYS A 317 23.32 -9.53 -13.81
C LYS A 317 23.84 -10.69 -12.96
N PHE A 318 24.94 -10.48 -12.23
CA PHE A 318 25.50 -11.51 -11.35
C PHE A 318 24.46 -12.09 -10.37
N ASN A 319 23.68 -11.25 -9.69
CA ASN A 319 22.63 -11.70 -8.79
C ASN A 319 21.57 -12.53 -9.52
N SER A 320 21.12 -12.08 -10.70
CA SER A 320 20.19 -12.85 -11.53
C SER A 320 20.70 -14.24 -11.88
N TRP A 321 22.02 -14.42 -12.02
CA TRP A 321 22.62 -15.69 -12.42
C TRP A 321 22.56 -16.74 -11.33
N PHE A 322 22.59 -16.33 -10.06
CA PHE A 322 22.55 -17.24 -8.91
C PHE A 322 21.17 -17.37 -8.27
N LEU A 323 20.14 -16.74 -8.86
CA LEU A 323 18.75 -16.89 -8.44
C LEU A 323 18.32 -18.36 -8.48
N MET A 324 17.80 -18.85 -7.35
CA MET A 324 17.23 -20.19 -7.25
C MET A 324 15.77 -20.24 -7.67
N THR A 325 15.08 -19.10 -7.69
CA THR A 325 13.67 -19.02 -8.07
C THR A 325 13.49 -17.98 -9.16
N SER A 326 12.55 -18.25 -10.07
CA SER A 326 12.14 -17.25 -11.03
C SER A 326 10.90 -16.52 -10.54
N PHE A 327 10.70 -15.35 -11.13
CA PHE A 327 9.55 -14.50 -10.89
C PHE A 327 8.50 -14.75 -11.97
N GLY A 328 7.32 -15.23 -11.58
CA GLY A 328 6.19 -15.44 -12.47
C GLY A 328 5.12 -14.37 -12.29
N ALA A 329 4.53 -13.93 -13.39
CA ALA A 329 3.41 -12.98 -13.41
C ALA A 329 2.39 -13.36 -14.48
N THR A 330 1.10 -13.27 -14.17
CA THR A 330 0.01 -13.63 -15.08
C THR A 330 -0.05 -12.75 -16.33
N LYS A 331 0.30 -11.47 -16.21
CA LYS A 331 0.33 -10.52 -17.32
C LYS A 331 1.43 -9.50 -17.09
N ILE A 332 2.43 -9.51 -17.98
CA ILE A 332 3.41 -8.43 -18.11
C ILE A 332 2.77 -7.43 -19.08
N CYS A 333 2.50 -6.22 -18.59
CA CYS A 333 1.96 -5.17 -19.46
C CYS A 333 3.09 -4.57 -20.28
N ASP A 334 3.16 -4.93 -21.56
CA ASP A 334 4.07 -4.27 -22.50
C ASP A 334 3.71 -2.78 -22.63
N LEU A 335 4.72 -1.92 -22.59
CA LEU A 335 4.58 -0.51 -22.93
C LEU A 335 5.06 -0.29 -24.36
N ALA A 336 4.15 0.22 -25.19
CA ALA A 336 4.29 0.85 -26.50
C ALA A 336 5.09 0.12 -27.60
N TYR A 337 4.47 0.04 -28.79
CA TYR A 337 5.00 -0.50 -30.04
C TYR A 337 6.12 0.37 -30.68
N ASP A 338 6.74 1.28 -29.94
CA ASP A 338 7.64 2.34 -30.48
C ASP A 338 9.14 2.00 -30.42
N GLY A 339 9.50 0.75 -30.12
CA GLY A 339 10.87 0.23 -30.28
C GLY A 339 11.86 0.66 -29.20
N ARG A 340 11.41 1.31 -28.12
CA ARG A 340 12.26 1.61 -26.95
C ARG A 340 12.32 0.41 -26.00
N ASN A 341 13.12 -0.60 -26.36
CA ASN A 341 13.30 -1.84 -25.59
C ASN A 341 14.23 -1.71 -24.37
N PHE A 342 14.03 -0.71 -23.50
CA PHE A 342 14.60 -0.74 -22.16
C PHE A 342 13.74 0.05 -21.16
N GLU A 343 13.06 -0.67 -20.28
CA GLU A 343 12.14 -0.10 -19.30
C GLU A 343 12.62 -0.45 -17.88
N THR A 344 12.90 0.58 -17.06
CA THR A 344 13.36 0.38 -15.67
C THR A 344 12.25 -0.06 -14.72
N THR A 345 11.01 -0.04 -15.19
CA THR A 345 9.79 -0.21 -14.40
C THR A 345 8.74 -0.98 -15.20
N PHE A 346 8.62 -2.28 -14.94
CA PHE A 346 7.54 -3.09 -15.52
C PHE A 346 6.29 -3.05 -14.65
N LYS A 347 5.11 -3.06 -15.28
CA LYS A 347 3.82 -3.11 -14.59
C LYS A 347 3.27 -4.52 -14.69
N ILE A 348 3.01 -5.10 -13.52
CA ILE A 348 2.39 -6.42 -13.41
C ILE A 348 0.91 -6.21 -13.14
N GLN A 349 0.07 -6.88 -13.91
CA GLN A 349 -1.36 -6.95 -13.65
C GLN A 349 -1.71 -8.41 -13.31
N GLY A 350 -2.26 -8.64 -12.11
CA GLY A 350 -2.58 -9.98 -11.61
C GLY A 350 -1.73 -10.38 -10.42
N GLN A 351 -1.44 -11.68 -10.30
CA GLN A 351 -0.72 -12.25 -9.16
C GLN A 351 0.77 -12.44 -9.47
N VAL A 352 1.58 -12.29 -8.43
CA VAL A 352 3.02 -12.58 -8.43
C VAL A 352 3.24 -13.88 -7.68
N TYR A 353 4.03 -14.78 -8.24
CA TYR A 353 4.42 -16.01 -7.58
C TYR A 353 5.89 -16.32 -7.82
N HIS A 354 6.51 -16.97 -6.84
CA HIS A 354 7.82 -17.60 -7.03
C HIS A 354 7.61 -18.91 -7.77
N GLN A 355 8.09 -18.99 -9.00
CA GLN A 355 8.01 -20.22 -9.77
C GLN A 355 9.25 -21.05 -9.43
N ILE A 356 9.04 -22.06 -8.60
CA ILE A 356 10.00 -23.13 -8.34
C ILE A 356 9.62 -24.26 -9.29
N GLY A 357 10.34 -24.37 -10.41
CA GLY A 357 10.12 -25.44 -11.38
C GLY A 357 10.41 -26.83 -10.80
N SER A 358 10.25 -27.88 -11.61
CA SER A 358 10.75 -29.22 -11.27
C SER A 358 12.21 -29.16 -10.83
N LEU A 359 12.61 -29.99 -9.86
CA LEU A 359 13.99 -30.06 -9.39
C LEU A 359 14.97 -30.45 -10.51
N MET A 360 14.50 -31.32 -11.42
CA MET A 360 15.22 -31.74 -12.62
C MET A 360 14.62 -31.06 -13.86
N PRO A 361 15.43 -30.71 -14.87
CA PRO A 361 14.89 -30.24 -16.14
C PRO A 361 14.02 -31.33 -16.78
N MET A 362 12.96 -30.91 -17.47
CA MET A 362 12.17 -31.81 -18.31
C MET A 362 13.01 -32.23 -19.52
N LEU A 363 12.69 -33.37 -20.13
CA LEU A 363 13.32 -33.83 -21.37
C LEU A 363 13.32 -32.68 -22.40
N ASP A 364 14.47 -32.45 -23.05
CA ASP A 364 14.72 -31.41 -24.06
C ASP A 364 14.67 -29.94 -23.59
N ASN A 365 14.63 -29.68 -22.29
CA ASN A 365 14.74 -28.32 -21.75
C ASN A 365 16.10 -28.05 -21.09
N ASP A 366 16.67 -26.88 -21.36
CA ASP A 366 17.85 -26.40 -20.62
C ASP A 366 17.51 -26.17 -19.15
N PRO A 367 18.43 -26.51 -18.22
CA PRO A 367 18.22 -26.26 -16.80
C PRO A 367 18.22 -24.77 -16.46
N LYS A 368 17.32 -24.39 -15.56
CA LYS A 368 17.15 -23.00 -15.12
C LYS A 368 17.10 -22.87 -13.60
N PHE A 369 17.59 -21.75 -13.10
CA PHE A 369 17.53 -21.38 -11.68
C PHE A 369 18.10 -22.46 -10.76
N LEU A 370 17.28 -23.00 -9.86
CA LEU A 370 17.66 -24.05 -8.92
C LEU A 370 18.16 -25.34 -9.62
N GLN A 371 17.62 -25.69 -10.80
CA GLN A 371 17.99 -26.90 -11.54
C GLN A 371 19.48 -26.95 -11.89
N ILE A 372 20.08 -25.77 -12.11
CA ILE A 372 21.50 -25.66 -12.47
C ILE A 372 22.36 -26.27 -11.37
N TYR A 373 22.00 -26.14 -10.09
CA TYR A 373 22.75 -26.70 -8.97
C TYR A 373 22.68 -28.23 -8.87
N PHE A 374 21.71 -28.87 -9.54
CA PHE A 374 21.55 -30.33 -9.57
C PHE A 374 22.32 -30.99 -10.72
N MET A 375 22.91 -30.21 -11.62
CA MET A 375 23.49 -30.73 -12.85
C MET A 375 25.00 -30.54 -12.92
N GLY A 376 25.63 -31.51 -13.57
CA GLY A 376 27.00 -31.41 -14.06
C GLY A 376 28.09 -31.18 -13.04
N ASN A 377 29.30 -30.98 -13.56
CA ASN A 377 30.42 -30.44 -12.79
C ASN A 377 30.35 -28.89 -12.73
N CYS A 378 31.29 -28.28 -12.00
CA CYS A 378 31.34 -26.82 -11.85
C CYS A 378 31.40 -26.09 -13.21
N GLU A 379 32.20 -26.60 -14.16
CA GLU A 379 32.40 -25.97 -15.47
C GLU A 379 31.12 -25.96 -16.31
N GLU A 380 30.35 -27.05 -16.25
CA GLU A 380 29.05 -27.15 -16.92
C GLU A 380 28.06 -26.13 -16.35
N ARG A 381 27.96 -26.01 -15.03
CA ARG A 381 27.07 -25.02 -14.39
C ARG A 381 27.44 -23.59 -14.74
N VAL A 382 28.73 -23.26 -14.66
CA VAL A 382 29.24 -21.94 -15.05
C VAL A 382 28.91 -21.66 -16.51
N THR A 383 29.10 -22.64 -17.41
CA THR A 383 28.79 -22.50 -18.83
C THR A 383 27.30 -22.26 -19.08
N THR A 384 26.43 -23.05 -18.44
CA THR A 384 24.97 -22.83 -18.50
C THR A 384 24.58 -21.44 -18.00
N ARG A 385 25.15 -20.99 -16.87
CA ARG A 385 24.90 -19.63 -16.34
C ARG A 385 25.35 -18.53 -17.31
N CYS A 386 26.49 -18.72 -17.97
CA CYS A 386 27.03 -17.78 -18.95
C CYS A 386 26.13 -17.71 -20.20
N GLN A 387 25.71 -18.86 -20.73
CA GLN A 387 24.87 -18.95 -21.92
C GLN A 387 23.49 -18.34 -21.70
N TYR A 388 22.83 -18.65 -20.58
CA TYR A 388 21.49 -18.13 -20.26
C TYR A 388 21.44 -16.59 -20.16
N ASN A 389 22.58 -15.96 -19.88
CA ASN A 389 22.64 -14.53 -19.59
C ASN A 389 23.50 -13.71 -20.56
N PHE A 390 23.82 -14.28 -21.72
CA PHE A 390 24.59 -13.62 -22.78
C PHE A 390 25.92 -13.04 -22.28
N ILE A 391 26.68 -13.85 -21.53
CA ILE A 391 28.04 -13.52 -21.15
C ILE A 391 28.98 -13.90 -22.28
N GLU A 392 29.70 -12.91 -22.80
CA GLU A 392 30.67 -13.10 -23.88
C GLU A 392 32.10 -12.79 -23.42
N GLN A 393 32.27 -12.08 -22.30
CA GLN A 393 33.58 -11.61 -21.82
C GLN A 393 34.22 -12.58 -20.82
N ALA A 394 35.53 -12.79 -20.93
CA ALA A 394 36.29 -13.73 -20.11
C ALA A 394 36.35 -13.29 -18.63
N GLU A 395 36.41 -12.00 -18.37
CA GLU A 395 36.48 -11.38 -17.05
C GLU A 395 35.17 -11.56 -16.27
N GLU A 396 34.03 -11.49 -16.98
CA GLU A 396 32.73 -11.80 -16.40
C GLU A 396 32.63 -13.27 -16.01
N ARG A 397 33.08 -14.18 -16.90
CA ARG A 397 33.11 -15.61 -16.61
C ARG A 397 33.99 -15.93 -15.40
N ALA A 398 35.16 -15.29 -15.28
CA ALA A 398 36.02 -15.45 -14.11
C ALA A 398 35.30 -15.07 -12.80
N THR A 399 34.54 -13.99 -12.82
CA THR A 399 33.71 -13.57 -11.68
C THR A 399 32.61 -14.60 -11.36
N VAL A 400 31.99 -15.24 -12.37
CA VAL A 400 31.01 -16.34 -12.16
C VAL A 400 31.65 -17.53 -11.45
N ILE A 401 32.80 -17.98 -11.93
CA ILE A 401 33.54 -19.11 -11.33
C ILE A 401 33.83 -18.81 -9.86
N MET A 402 34.27 -17.58 -9.59
CA MET A 402 34.61 -17.13 -8.25
C MET A 402 33.39 -17.12 -7.30
N LEU A 403 32.24 -16.62 -7.77
CA LEU A 403 30.99 -16.61 -7.00
C LEU A 403 30.40 -18.01 -6.81
N GLU A 404 30.44 -18.87 -7.83
CA GLU A 404 29.99 -20.26 -7.73
C GLU A 404 30.79 -21.00 -6.64
N LYS A 405 32.12 -20.87 -6.65
CA LYS A 405 32.97 -21.47 -5.61
C LYS A 405 32.68 -20.93 -4.21
N ASN A 406 32.56 -19.60 -4.06
CA ASN A 406 32.23 -18.99 -2.78
C ASN A 406 30.89 -19.50 -2.22
N LEU A 407 29.89 -19.62 -3.09
CA LEU A 407 28.58 -20.16 -2.70
C LEU A 407 28.66 -21.64 -2.31
N GLU A 408 29.44 -22.45 -2.99
CA GLU A 408 29.67 -23.85 -2.59
C GLU A 408 30.37 -23.96 -1.23
N ASP A 409 31.34 -23.08 -0.99
CA ASP A 409 32.17 -23.09 0.21
C ASP A 409 31.44 -22.52 1.43
N HIS A 410 30.40 -21.68 1.27
CA HIS A 410 29.77 -21.00 2.40
C HIS A 410 28.25 -21.16 2.50
N ASN A 411 27.56 -21.59 1.45
CA ASN A 411 26.10 -21.70 1.46
C ASN A 411 25.65 -23.12 1.83
N GLU A 412 25.09 -23.25 3.04
CA GLU A 412 24.59 -24.53 3.57
C GLU A 412 23.50 -25.19 2.71
N LEU A 413 22.67 -24.40 2.03
CA LEU A 413 21.63 -24.93 1.14
C LEU A 413 22.26 -25.58 -0.10
N ILE A 414 23.29 -24.96 -0.68
CA ILE A 414 23.99 -25.52 -1.83
C ILE A 414 24.73 -26.81 -1.45
N ARG A 415 25.35 -26.84 -0.26
CA ARG A 415 25.97 -28.07 0.28
C ARG A 415 24.94 -29.18 0.48
N LEU A 416 23.76 -28.86 1.01
CA LEU A 416 22.66 -29.81 1.16
C LEU A 416 22.18 -30.33 -0.21
N ILE A 417 21.95 -29.43 -1.17
CA ILE A 417 21.55 -29.76 -2.54
C ILE A 417 22.54 -30.72 -3.17
N LYS A 418 23.85 -30.44 -3.11
CA LYS A 418 24.89 -31.33 -3.65
C LYS A 418 24.91 -32.70 -2.98
N ARG A 419 24.71 -32.76 -1.67
CA ARG A 419 24.66 -34.04 -0.92
C ARG A 419 23.47 -34.90 -1.34
N VAL A 420 22.34 -34.27 -1.63
CA VAL A 420 21.08 -34.96 -1.96
C VAL A 420 20.95 -35.22 -3.47
N SER A 421 21.60 -34.42 -4.33
CA SER A 421 21.51 -34.50 -5.80
C SER A 421 21.72 -35.92 -6.37
N PRO A 422 22.78 -36.67 -6.00
CA PRO A 422 22.96 -38.04 -6.49
C PRO A 422 21.83 -38.99 -6.07
N ARG A 423 21.17 -38.71 -4.95
CA ARG A 423 20.04 -39.49 -4.42
C ARG A 423 18.72 -39.13 -5.09
N LEU A 424 18.65 -38.05 -5.86
CA LEU A 424 17.45 -37.62 -6.58
C LEU A 424 17.40 -38.16 -8.02
N GLN A 425 18.47 -38.82 -8.49
CA GLN A 425 18.54 -39.42 -9.82
C GLN A 425 17.83 -40.79 -9.92
N ASN A 426 17.21 -41.26 -8.84
CA ASN A 426 16.46 -42.52 -8.78
C ASN A 426 15.03 -42.21 -8.32
N ASP A 427 14.02 -42.61 -9.11
CA ASP A 427 12.60 -42.25 -8.88
C ASP A 427 11.91 -43.07 -7.76
N ASN A 428 12.64 -43.93 -7.04
CA ASN A 428 12.07 -44.93 -6.12
C ASN A 428 12.21 -44.60 -4.62
N TYR A 429 12.16 -43.32 -4.22
CA TYR A 429 12.25 -42.96 -2.80
C TYR A 429 10.89 -42.65 -2.18
N GLN A 430 10.51 -43.43 -1.15
CA GLN A 430 9.42 -43.12 -0.24
C GLN A 430 9.96 -42.31 0.95
N VAL A 431 9.44 -41.10 1.15
CA VAL A 431 9.77 -40.25 2.30
C VAL A 431 8.88 -40.64 3.48
N PHE A 432 9.48 -41.14 4.55
CA PHE A 432 8.78 -41.43 5.81
C PHE A 432 9.11 -40.37 6.85
N ILE A 433 8.12 -39.58 7.25
CA ILE A 433 8.24 -38.63 8.36
C ILE A 433 8.01 -39.42 9.65
N LYS A 434 9.08 -39.64 10.43
CA LYS A 434 8.98 -40.21 11.78
C LYS A 434 8.76 -39.09 12.78
N ALA A 435 7.56 -39.02 13.36
CA ALA A 435 7.17 -37.99 14.33
C ALA A 435 7.85 -38.13 15.70
N GLU A 436 8.62 -39.20 15.94
CA GLU A 436 9.27 -39.47 17.22
C GLU A 436 10.76 -39.12 17.19
N LYS A 437 11.08 -37.84 17.24
CA LYS A 437 12.37 -37.36 17.76
C LYS A 437 12.13 -36.14 18.62
N VAL A 438 11.82 -36.38 19.89
CA VAL A 438 12.07 -35.40 20.95
C VAL A 438 13.58 -35.35 21.11
N TYR A 439 14.21 -34.24 20.74
CA TYR A 439 15.61 -33.99 21.06
C TYR A 439 15.68 -33.76 22.58
N SER A 440 16.28 -34.71 23.30
CA SER A 440 16.70 -34.48 24.68
C SER A 440 17.94 -33.58 24.64
N HIS A 441 17.77 -32.34 25.09
CA HIS A 441 18.87 -31.49 25.52
C HIS A 441 18.91 -31.46 27.05
#